data_AF-A0A1B1R258-F1
#
_entry.id   AF-A0A1B1R258-F1
#
_cell.length_a   1.000
_cell.length_b   1.000
_cell.length_c   1.000
_cell.angle_alpha   90.00
_cell.angle_beta   90.00
_cell.angle_gamma   90.00
#
_symmetry.space_group_name_H-M   'P 1'
#
loop_
_entity.id
_entity.type
_entity.pdbx_description
1 polymer ?
#
loop_
_entity_poly.entity_id
_entity_poly.type
_entity_poly.pdbx_seq_one_letter_code
_entity_poly.pdbx_strand_id
1 'polypeptide(L)'
;HSWVPLVSRILPSDVCKIYKSGSSIRLDTTLVDFTDMKWERGDISFIFQGVKPPSESLNVLDNKLKVYQRVRYEETENEIEDEVDILMSSDILAAQMSTKGIAFSRAQSG
;
A
#
# COMPACT_ATOMS: atom_id res chain seq x y z
N HIS A 1 -20.38 -5.60 -10.54
CA HIS A 1 -21.54 -4.71 -10.77
C HIS A 1 -21.68 -3.79 -9.57
N SER A 2 -21.60 -2.46 -9.76
CA SER A 2 -21.75 -1.49 -8.67
C SER A 2 -23.24 -1.20 -8.42
N TRP A 3 -23.63 -1.01 -7.16
CA TRP A 3 -25.02 -0.77 -6.74
C TRP A 3 -25.51 0.67 -7.00
N VAL A 4 -24.62 1.59 -7.39
CA VAL A 4 -24.97 2.99 -7.67
C VAL A 4 -25.24 3.14 -9.18
N PRO A 5 -26.44 3.59 -9.60
CA PRO A 5 -26.74 3.87 -10.99
C PRO A 5 -25.74 4.89 -11.57
N LEU A 6 -25.36 4.72 -12.85
CA LEU A 6 -24.45 5.59 -13.62
C LEU A 6 -22.95 5.53 -13.26
N VAL A 7 -22.54 5.02 -12.10
CA VAL A 7 -21.12 4.97 -11.69
C VAL A 7 -20.38 3.76 -12.28
N SER A 8 -21.10 2.77 -12.80
CA SER A 8 -20.49 1.56 -13.38
C SER A 8 -19.62 1.81 -14.62
N ARG A 9 -19.80 2.94 -15.34
CA ARG A 9 -18.91 3.34 -16.44
C ARG A 9 -17.64 4.05 -15.95
N ILE A 10 -17.65 4.54 -14.72
CA ILE A 10 -16.57 5.31 -14.10
C ILE A 10 -15.70 4.41 -13.22
N LEU A 11 -16.23 3.32 -12.67
CA LEU A 11 -15.45 2.40 -11.83
C LEU A 11 -14.59 1.46 -12.68
N PRO A 12 -13.33 1.21 -12.28
CA PRO A 12 -12.46 0.33 -13.03
C PRO A 12 -12.92 -1.11 -12.85
N SER A 13 -12.81 -1.89 -13.91
CA SER A 13 -12.69 -3.34 -13.79
C SER A 13 -11.22 -3.69 -13.82
N ASP A 14 -10.76 -4.41 -12.82
CA ASP A 14 -9.39 -4.94 -12.74
C ASP A 14 -9.40 -6.48 -12.81
N VAL A 15 -8.28 -7.05 -13.23
CA VAL A 15 -8.01 -8.49 -13.23
C VAL A 15 -6.87 -8.73 -12.24
N CYS A 16 -7.24 -9.16 -11.03
CA CYS A 16 -6.27 -9.53 -10.00
C CYS A 16 -5.99 -11.03 -10.05
N LYS A 17 -4.72 -11.42 -10.12
CA LYS A 17 -4.29 -12.82 -9.93
C LYS A 17 -3.43 -12.92 -8.69
N ILE A 18 -3.81 -13.81 -7.77
CA ILE A 18 -3.09 -14.02 -6.52
C ILE A 18 -2.48 -15.42 -6.53
N TYR A 19 -1.19 -15.49 -6.24
CA TYR A 19 -0.44 -16.72 -6.06
C TYR A 19 0.15 -16.74 -4.67
N LYS A 20 0.18 -17.91 -4.05
CA LYS A 20 0.70 -18.11 -2.71
C LYS A 20 1.55 -19.38 -2.66
N SER A 21 2.74 -19.28 -2.09
CA SER A 21 3.60 -20.42 -1.81
C SER A 21 4.31 -20.19 -0.48
N GLY A 22 4.08 -21.05 0.51
CA GLY A 22 4.61 -20.86 1.87
C GLY A 22 4.21 -19.49 2.45
N SER A 23 5.20 -18.72 2.89
CA SER A 23 5.07 -17.34 3.40
C SER A 23 5.26 -16.27 2.31
N SER A 24 5.26 -16.66 1.03
CA SER A 24 5.36 -15.74 -0.10
C SER A 24 4.02 -15.58 -0.83
N ILE A 25 3.76 -14.36 -1.28
CA ILE A 25 2.55 -13.98 -2.03
C ILE A 25 2.99 -13.19 -3.26
N ARG A 26 2.33 -13.45 -4.39
CA ARG A 26 2.39 -12.61 -5.59
C ARG A 26 1.00 -12.14 -5.96
N LEU A 27 0.83 -10.85 -6.21
CA LEU A 27 -0.38 -10.26 -6.76
C LEU A 27 -0.03 -9.61 -8.10
N ASP A 28 -0.67 -10.06 -9.17
CA ASP A 28 -0.65 -9.38 -10.47
C ASP A 28 -1.92 -8.54 -10.62
N THR A 29 -1.80 -7.28 -11.05
CA THR A 29 -2.91 -6.35 -11.32
C THR A 29 -2.71 -5.63 -12.65
N THR A 30 -3.81 -5.26 -13.30
CA THR A 30 -3.80 -4.47 -14.54
C THR A 30 -4.10 -3.00 -14.31
N LEU A 31 -4.47 -2.59 -13.10
CA LEU A 31 -4.81 -1.22 -12.76
C LEU A 31 -3.61 -0.54 -12.10
N VAL A 32 -3.14 0.57 -12.67
CA VAL A 32 -1.94 1.29 -12.22
C VAL A 32 -2.32 2.54 -11.45
N ASP A 33 -3.13 3.41 -12.07
CA ASP A 33 -3.44 4.72 -11.53
C ASP A 33 -4.81 5.23 -12.02
N PHE A 34 -5.26 6.34 -11.46
CA PHE A 34 -6.45 7.09 -11.84
C PHE A 34 -6.14 8.58 -11.92
N THR A 35 -6.01 9.08 -13.15
CA THR A 35 -5.70 10.50 -13.42
C THR A 35 -6.68 11.05 -14.44
N ASP A 36 -7.15 12.29 -14.26
CA ASP A 36 -8.07 12.97 -15.18
C ASP A 36 -9.33 12.16 -15.55
N MET A 37 -9.91 11.46 -14.57
CA MET A 37 -11.07 10.59 -14.74
C MET A 37 -10.83 9.41 -15.71
N LYS A 38 -9.57 9.04 -15.93
CA LYS A 38 -9.15 7.91 -16.76
C LYS A 38 -8.35 6.92 -15.93
N TRP A 39 -8.64 5.65 -16.14
CA TRP A 39 -7.88 4.55 -15.54
C TRP A 39 -6.64 4.25 -16.37
N GLU A 40 -5.48 4.26 -15.72
CA GLU A 40 -4.25 3.80 -16.33
C GLU A 40 -4.13 2.28 -16.17
N ARG A 41 -3.78 1.60 -17.26
CA ARG A 41 -3.62 0.14 -17.28
C ARG A 41 -2.18 -0.30 -17.52
N GLY A 42 -1.73 -1.23 -16.68
CA GLY A 42 -0.37 -1.75 -16.67
C GLY A 42 -0.31 -3.26 -16.56
N ASP A 43 0.90 -3.74 -16.27
CA ASP A 43 1.19 -5.13 -15.92
C ASP A 43 2.11 -5.07 -14.69
N ILE A 44 1.49 -4.97 -13.52
CA ILE A 44 2.18 -4.74 -12.25
C ILE A 44 2.09 -5.98 -11.39
N SER A 45 3.22 -6.38 -10.81
CA SER A 45 3.31 -7.50 -9.88
C SER A 45 3.86 -7.06 -8.52
N PHE A 46 3.08 -7.29 -7.47
CA PHE A 46 3.55 -7.20 -6.08
C PHE A 46 4.09 -8.56 -5.65
N ILE A 47 5.32 -8.60 -5.17
CA ILE A 47 5.95 -9.81 -4.65
C ILE A 47 6.31 -9.59 -3.19
N PHE A 48 5.58 -10.29 -2.31
CA PHE A 48 5.81 -10.32 -0.88
C PHE A 48 6.54 -11.61 -0.46
N GLN A 49 7.57 -11.47 0.34
CA GLN A 49 8.42 -12.55 0.83
C GLN A 49 8.50 -12.50 2.37
N GLY A 50 7.60 -13.21 3.05
CA GLY A 50 7.45 -13.12 4.51
C GLY A 50 8.60 -13.69 5.35
N VAL A 51 9.62 -14.30 4.74
CA VAL A 51 10.85 -14.69 5.45
C VAL A 51 11.90 -13.58 5.50
N LYS A 52 11.72 -12.51 4.73
CA LYS A 52 12.65 -11.38 4.67
C LYS A 52 12.28 -10.31 5.71
N PRO A 53 13.25 -9.49 6.15
CA PRO A 53 12.95 -8.35 7.01
C PRO A 53 11.97 -7.39 6.31
N PRO A 54 11.18 -6.59 7.05
CA PRO A 54 10.16 -5.69 6.48
C PRO A 54 10.69 -4.82 5.34
N SER A 55 11.89 -4.25 5.49
CA SER A 55 12.57 -3.41 4.49
C SER A 55 12.91 -4.10 3.16
N GLU A 56 12.87 -5.43 3.12
CA GLU A 56 13.14 -6.24 1.91
C GLU A 56 11.99 -7.16 1.50
N SER A 57 10.94 -7.18 2.30
CA SER A 57 9.85 -8.14 2.18
C SER A 57 8.94 -7.87 0.98
N LEU A 58 8.85 -6.63 0.48
CA LEU A 58 7.93 -6.24 -0.59
C LEU A 58 8.64 -5.60 -1.77
N ASN A 59 8.41 -6.13 -2.97
CA ASN A 59 8.89 -5.58 -4.23
C ASN A 59 7.72 -5.39 -5.19
N VAL A 60 7.72 -4.29 -5.93
CA VAL A 60 6.76 -3.96 -6.99
C VAL A 60 7.50 -4.01 -8.31
N LEU A 61 6.96 -4.74 -9.28
CA LEU A 61 7.53 -4.89 -10.60
C LEU A 61 6.62 -4.23 -11.62
N ASP A 62 7.20 -3.47 -12.54
CA ASP A 62 6.57 -3.12 -13.80
C ASP A 62 7.11 -4.06 -14.88
N ASN A 63 6.28 -5.01 -15.29
CA ASN A 63 6.67 -6.04 -16.25
C ASN A 63 6.84 -5.48 -17.68
N LYS A 64 6.19 -4.36 -18.02
CA LYS A 64 6.33 -3.70 -19.33
C LYS A 64 7.66 -2.96 -19.42
N LEU A 65 7.97 -2.15 -18.40
CA LEU A 65 9.21 -1.38 -18.32
C LEU A 65 10.41 -2.22 -17.89
N LYS A 66 10.18 -3.45 -17.39
CA LYS A 66 11.21 -4.36 -16.88
C LYS A 66 12.03 -3.74 -15.74
N VAL A 67 11.36 -2.97 -14.90
CA VAL A 67 11.95 -2.35 -13.71
C VAL A 67 11.27 -2.89 -12.47
N TYR A 68 11.95 -2.79 -11.33
CA TYR A 68 11.37 -3.12 -10.04
C TYR A 68 11.78 -2.08 -9.01
N GLN A 69 10.92 -1.92 -8.01
CA GLN A 69 11.16 -1.10 -6.84
C GLN A 69 10.93 -1.92 -5.58
N ARG A 70 11.78 -1.73 -4.59
CA ARG A 70 11.57 -2.28 -3.25
C ARG A 70 10.81 -1.26 -2.41
N VAL A 71 9.72 -1.71 -1.80
CA VAL A 71 8.93 -0.86 -0.91
C VAL A 71 9.65 -0.79 0.43
N ARG A 72 9.97 0.43 0.86
CA ARG A 72 10.57 0.67 2.17
C ARG A 72 9.47 0.73 3.22
N TYR A 73 9.74 0.14 4.38
CA TYR A 73 8.84 0.15 5.52
C TYR A 73 9.18 1.23 6.55
N GLU A 74 10.40 1.75 6.50
CA GLU A 74 10.88 2.82 7.38
C GLU A 74 10.66 4.16 6.68
N GLU A 75 9.88 5.02 7.35
CA GLU A 75 9.74 6.43 7.00
C GLU A 75 11.09 7.12 7.22
N THR A 76 11.51 7.92 6.26
CA THR A 76 12.70 8.76 6.39
C THR A 76 12.42 9.94 7.33
N GLU A 77 13.46 10.48 7.99
CA GLU A 77 13.30 11.68 8.84
C GLU A 77 12.62 12.83 8.08
N ASN A 78 12.91 12.99 6.80
CA ASN A 78 12.29 14.00 5.95
C ASN A 78 10.78 13.74 5.72
N GLU A 79 10.37 12.49 5.50
CA GLU A 79 8.94 12.15 5.34
C GLU A 79 8.17 12.41 6.64
N ILE A 80 8.81 12.21 7.80
CA ILE A 80 8.25 12.54 9.10
C ILE A 80 8.14 14.07 9.27
N GLU A 81 9.16 14.81 8.87
CA GLU A 81 9.17 16.28 8.93
C GLU A 81 8.06 16.89 8.04
N ASP A 82 7.89 16.36 6.82
CA ASP A 82 6.81 16.76 5.91
C ASP A 82 5.42 16.48 6.52
N GLU A 83 5.23 15.32 7.15
CA GLU A 83 3.97 15.00 7.85
C GLU A 83 3.71 15.98 9.01
N VAL A 84 4.75 16.32 9.78
CA VAL A 84 4.66 17.31 10.86
C VAL A 84 4.25 18.67 10.30
N ASP A 85 4.86 19.14 9.22
CA ASP A 85 4.53 20.42 8.60
C ASP A 85 3.08 20.47 8.08
N ILE A 86 2.58 19.36 7.51
CA ILE A 86 1.19 19.22 7.11
C ILE A 86 0.26 19.30 8.32
N LEU A 87 0.59 18.60 9.41
CA LEU A 87 -0.21 18.60 10.63
C LEU A 87 -0.22 19.96 11.33
N MET A 88 0.88 20.72 11.24
CA MET A 88 0.99 22.07 11.82
C MET A 88 0.29 23.14 10.99
N SER A 89 0.10 22.91 9.69
CA SER A 89 -0.60 23.82 8.77
C SER A 89 -2.09 23.48 8.57
N SER A 90 -2.54 22.32 9.07
CA SER A 90 -3.92 21.86 8.97
C SER A 90 -4.69 22.09 10.27
N ASP A 91 -5.97 22.46 10.16
CA ASP A 91 -6.88 22.45 11.32
C ASP A 91 -6.97 21.02 11.88
N ILE A 92 -7.07 20.89 13.21
CA ILE A 92 -7.12 19.58 13.87
C ILE A 92 -8.45 18.89 13.55
N LEU A 93 -8.47 18.05 12.51
CA LEU A 93 -9.67 17.30 12.08
C LEU A 93 -9.75 15.90 12.70
N ALA A 94 -8.61 15.30 13.07
CA ALA A 94 -8.53 14.10 13.92
C ALA A 94 -7.10 13.92 14.44
N ALA A 95 -6.92 13.82 15.76
CA ALA A 95 -5.65 13.43 16.36
C ALA A 95 -5.47 11.92 16.30
N GLN A 96 -5.07 11.36 15.15
CA GLN A 96 -4.59 9.98 15.12
C GLN A 96 -3.16 9.95 15.65
N MET A 97 -3.02 9.61 16.93
CA MET A 97 -1.72 9.37 17.56
C MET A 97 -1.07 8.10 16.99
N SER A 98 0.18 8.20 16.52
CA SER A 98 0.95 7.05 16.05
C SER A 98 1.09 6.00 17.15
N THR A 99 0.60 4.78 16.89
CA THR A 99 0.67 3.65 17.83
C THR A 99 1.93 2.78 17.61
N LYS A 100 2.79 3.15 16.65
CA LYS A 100 3.99 2.38 16.25
C LYS A 100 4.97 2.11 17.40
N GLY A 101 4.94 2.91 18.47
CA GLY A 101 5.78 2.74 19.68
C GLY A 101 5.08 2.15 20.91
N ILE A 102 3.80 1.77 20.82
CA ILE A 102 3.05 1.26 21.96
C ILE A 102 3.29 -0.25 22.08
N ALA A 103 4.00 -0.66 23.14
CA ALA A 103 4.19 -2.06 23.49
C ALA A 103 3.34 -2.42 24.73
N PHE A 104 2.56 -3.51 24.64
CA PHE A 104 1.81 -4.05 25.76
C PHE A 104 2.55 -5.24 26.38
N SER A 105 2.55 -5.33 27.71
CA SER A 105 3.03 -6.49 28.45
C SER A 105 1.96 -7.02 29.40
N ARG A 106 2.05 -8.31 29.73
CA ARG A 106 1.07 -9.00 30.59
C ARG A 106 1.15 -8.46 32.01
N ALA A 107 0.04 -7.92 32.53
CA ALA A 107 -0.02 -7.38 33.88
C ALA A 107 0.01 -8.46 34.98
N GLN A 108 -0.66 -9.62 34.79
CA GLN A 108 -0.61 -10.78 35.70
C GLN A 108 -0.91 -12.11 34.96
N SER A 109 -0.44 -13.24 35.50
CA SER A 109 -0.90 -14.60 35.15
C SER A 109 -1.45 -15.29 36.39
N GLY A 110 -2.67 -15.83 36.29
CA GLY A 110 -3.18 -16.82 37.24
C GLY A 110 -2.67 -18.22 36.95
#